data_AF-A0A5C3M2C8-F1
#
_entry.id   AF-A0A5C3M2C8-F1
#
_cell.length_a   1.000
_cell.length_b   1.000
_cell.length_c   1.000
_cell.angle_alpha   90.00
_cell.angle_beta   90.00
_cell.angle_gamma   90.00
#
_symmetry.space_group_name_H-M   'P 1'
#
loop_
_entity.id
_entity.type
_entity.pdbx_description
1 polymer ?
#
loop_
_entity_poly.entity_id
_entity_poly.type
_entity_poly.pdbx_seq_one_letter_code
_entity_poly.pdbx_strand_id
1 'polypeptide(L)'
;MPHKRAKRTVRLQQQNQRGSDLAPTKDSLANEAIPKSASRILNASKIREEWKDKKRKFEDDGQGGQGKRRKVEGAEAMQSKRKGKEKEMVSRLTIKPGESMQHFNRRVEDDMRPLVKSAVQTSNLVTRNTARAEMEARKAKKAKGKPTSEAKQNDTPEPSPPPLVVDKHAHKAKEFQKSSTSAPRRLNDIAQAPPEIKKVPRGADKSMFGKRDVLSIAQKSMMEQEREKVVARYRQLKANRRIAGEGGDERDRNGSDEE
;
A
#
# COMPACT_ATOMS: atom_id res chain seq x y z
N MET A 1 44.93 19.33 -23.68
CA MET A 1 44.89 19.29 -22.20
C MET A 1 45.75 18.12 -21.67
N PRO A 2 46.91 18.42 -21.06
CA PRO A 2 47.92 17.43 -20.65
C PRO A 2 47.37 16.32 -19.75
N HIS A 3 46.48 16.66 -18.82
CA HIS A 3 45.85 15.75 -17.87
C HIS A 3 44.85 14.75 -18.51
N LYS A 4 44.31 15.02 -19.70
CA LYS A 4 43.50 14.04 -20.45
C LYS A 4 44.35 12.98 -21.13
N ARG A 5 45.58 13.34 -21.53
CA ARG A 5 46.54 12.42 -22.17
C ARG A 5 47.08 11.40 -21.16
N ALA A 6 47.44 11.84 -19.95
CA ALA A 6 47.91 10.95 -18.88
C ALA A 6 46.88 9.89 -18.45
N LYS A 7 45.58 10.24 -18.34
CA LYS A 7 44.53 9.26 -18.01
C LYS A 7 44.30 8.25 -19.15
N ARG A 8 44.50 8.67 -20.40
CA ARG A 8 44.36 7.80 -21.58
C ARG A 8 45.50 6.80 -21.67
N THR A 9 46.74 7.22 -21.41
CA THR A 9 47.90 6.32 -21.43
C THR A 9 47.81 5.26 -20.36
N VAL A 10 47.44 5.63 -19.13
CA VAL A 10 47.23 4.65 -18.03
C VAL A 10 46.13 3.65 -18.38
N ARG A 11 45.02 4.09 -18.98
CA ARG A 11 43.92 3.20 -19.37
C ARG A 11 44.33 2.24 -20.49
N LEU A 12 45.06 2.72 -21.50
CA LEU A 12 45.59 1.89 -22.59
C LEU A 12 46.63 0.87 -22.07
N GLN A 13 47.49 1.27 -21.15
CA GLN A 13 48.46 0.37 -20.53
C GLN A 13 47.75 -0.72 -19.72
N GLN A 14 46.73 -0.36 -18.93
CA GLN A 14 45.91 -1.34 -18.20
C GLN A 14 45.13 -2.26 -19.14
N GLN A 15 44.62 -1.75 -20.26
CA GLN A 15 43.91 -2.55 -21.26
C GLN A 15 44.86 -3.53 -21.97
N ASN A 16 46.06 -3.09 -22.33
CA ASN A 16 47.09 -3.95 -22.92
C ASN A 16 47.61 -5.00 -21.93
N GLN A 17 47.76 -4.65 -20.65
CA GLN A 17 48.14 -5.61 -19.59
C GLN A 17 47.05 -6.66 -19.33
N ARG A 18 45.77 -6.28 -19.44
CA ARG A 18 44.64 -7.20 -19.29
C ARG A 18 44.44 -8.09 -20.52
N GLY A 19 44.94 -7.70 -21.69
CA GLY A 19 44.69 -8.42 -22.93
C GLY A 19 43.24 -8.28 -23.43
N SER A 20 43.04 -8.42 -24.73
CA SER A 20 41.71 -8.36 -25.36
C SER A 20 41.03 -9.72 -25.49
N ASP A 21 41.72 -10.79 -25.08
CA ASP A 21 41.32 -12.19 -25.30
C ASP A 21 41.46 -13.02 -24.02
N LEU A 22 41.04 -12.45 -22.90
CA LEU A 22 40.83 -13.26 -21.69
C LEU A 22 39.40 -13.80 -21.73
N ALA A 23 39.26 -15.13 -21.71
CA ALA A 23 37.99 -15.78 -21.44
C ALA A 23 37.39 -15.20 -20.14
N PRO A 24 36.06 -15.00 -20.06
CA PRO A 24 35.41 -14.42 -18.89
C PRO A 24 35.84 -15.18 -17.63
N THR A 25 36.65 -14.52 -16.81
CA THR A 25 37.27 -15.14 -15.64
C THR A 25 36.25 -15.25 -14.52
N LYS A 26 36.04 -16.45 -13.99
CA LYS A 26 35.33 -16.81 -12.75
C LYS A 26 33.84 -16.44 -12.62
N ASP A 27 33.32 -15.52 -13.42
CA ASP A 27 31.87 -15.34 -13.68
C ASP A 27 31.40 -16.34 -14.75
N SER A 28 31.80 -17.61 -14.60
CA SER A 28 31.21 -18.71 -15.36
C SER A 28 29.84 -19.00 -14.73
N LEU A 29 28.83 -19.27 -15.54
CA LEU A 29 27.46 -19.62 -15.11
C LEU A 29 27.42 -20.67 -13.97
N ALA A 30 28.45 -21.49 -13.81
CA ALA A 30 28.60 -22.46 -12.72
C ALA A 30 28.86 -21.84 -11.33
N ASN A 31 29.48 -20.66 -11.26
CA ASN A 31 29.82 -19.95 -10.02
C ASN A 31 28.93 -18.71 -9.79
N GLU A 32 28.07 -18.37 -10.74
CA GLU A 32 27.12 -17.29 -10.56
C GLU A 32 26.16 -17.62 -9.41
N ALA A 33 26.02 -16.69 -8.47
CA ALA A 33 25.06 -16.84 -7.39
C ALA A 33 23.66 -16.96 -7.99
N ILE A 34 23.05 -18.15 -7.86
CA ILE A 34 21.72 -18.44 -8.39
C ILE A 34 20.78 -17.30 -7.99
N PRO A 35 20.14 -16.62 -8.95
CA PRO A 35 19.27 -15.50 -8.67
C PRO A 35 18.22 -15.89 -7.63
N LYS A 36 17.90 -14.99 -6.70
CA LYS A 36 16.98 -15.26 -5.58
C LYS A 36 15.60 -15.76 -6.04
N SER A 37 15.18 -15.39 -7.25
CA SER A 37 13.96 -15.91 -7.89
C SER A 37 14.10 -17.38 -8.25
N ALA A 38 15.18 -17.76 -8.94
CA ALA A 38 15.47 -19.14 -9.33
C ALA A 38 15.74 -20.03 -8.11
N SER A 39 16.45 -19.54 -7.09
CA SER A 39 16.71 -20.32 -5.87
C SER A 39 15.45 -20.64 -5.08
N ARG A 40 14.42 -19.77 -5.13
CA ARG A 40 13.09 -20.06 -4.55
C ARG A 40 12.34 -21.16 -5.31
N ILE A 41 12.53 -21.24 -6.62
CA ILE A 41 11.88 -22.24 -7.47
C ILE A 41 12.58 -23.59 -7.29
N LEU A 42 13.91 -23.63 -7.36
CA LEU A 42 14.70 -24.84 -7.18
C LEU A 42 14.55 -25.44 -5.77
N ASN A 43 14.45 -24.60 -4.74
CA ASN A 43 14.23 -25.05 -3.35
C ASN A 43 12.74 -25.13 -2.96
N ALA A 44 11.80 -25.09 -3.91
CA ALA A 44 10.37 -24.99 -3.60
C ALA A 44 9.83 -26.17 -2.80
N SER A 45 10.33 -27.39 -3.03
CA SER A 45 9.94 -28.58 -2.26
C SER A 45 10.37 -28.45 -0.79
N LYS A 46 11.65 -28.13 -0.55
CA LYS A 46 12.20 -27.90 0.79
C LYS A 46 11.46 -26.79 1.53
N ILE A 47 11.17 -25.67 0.88
CA ILE A 47 10.42 -24.56 1.48
C ILE A 47 9.00 -25.01 1.88
N ARG A 48 8.35 -25.84 1.07
CA ARG A 48 7.01 -26.38 1.39
C ARG A 48 7.06 -27.37 2.54
N GLU A 49 8.06 -28.23 2.58
CA GLU A 49 8.28 -29.19 3.67
C GLU A 49 8.61 -28.47 4.98
N GLU A 50 9.57 -27.55 4.98
CA GLU A 50 9.89 -26.70 6.12
C GLU A 50 8.66 -25.93 6.63
N TRP A 51 7.80 -25.44 5.72
CA TRP A 51 6.57 -24.77 6.10
C TRP A 51 5.55 -25.74 6.71
N LYS A 52 5.36 -26.93 6.14
CA LYS A 52 4.47 -27.97 6.68
C LYS A 52 4.95 -28.45 8.05
N ASP A 53 6.25 -28.62 8.23
CA ASP A 53 6.84 -29.08 9.48
C ASP A 53 6.84 -27.98 10.53
N LYS A 54 7.09 -26.73 10.13
CA LYS A 54 6.89 -25.57 10.99
C LYS A 54 5.43 -25.42 11.39
N LYS A 55 4.48 -25.69 10.49
CA LYS A 55 3.04 -25.63 10.78
C LYS A 55 2.63 -26.73 11.77
N ARG A 56 3.09 -27.97 11.56
CA ARG A 56 2.85 -29.09 12.49
C ARG A 56 3.43 -28.82 13.88
N LYS A 57 4.69 -28.37 13.97
CA LYS A 57 5.32 -27.98 15.24
C LYS A 57 4.58 -26.86 15.96
N PHE A 58 4.00 -25.94 15.19
CA PHE A 58 3.25 -24.81 15.74
C PHE A 58 1.86 -25.17 16.25
N GLU A 59 1.25 -26.24 15.71
CA GLU A 59 -0.02 -26.79 16.20
C GLU A 59 0.21 -27.65 17.46
N ASP A 60 1.33 -28.37 17.56
CA ASP A 60 1.68 -29.23 18.70
C ASP A 60 2.08 -28.42 19.96
N ASP A 61 2.74 -27.27 19.78
CA ASP A 61 3.16 -26.39 20.89
C ASP A 61 2.02 -25.51 21.47
N GLY A 62 0.77 -25.69 21.05
CA GLY A 62 -0.42 -25.04 21.66
C GLY A 62 -0.42 -23.50 21.65
N GLN A 63 0.55 -22.85 20.99
CA GLN A 63 0.77 -21.42 21.05
C GLN A 63 0.48 -20.81 19.68
N GLY A 64 -0.81 -20.63 19.40
CA GLY A 64 -1.31 -19.89 18.26
C GLY A 64 -0.84 -18.43 18.27
N GLY A 65 0.35 -18.15 17.74
CA GLY A 65 0.84 -16.78 17.54
C GLY A 65 2.31 -16.63 17.13
N GLN A 66 2.56 -16.49 15.83
CA GLN A 66 3.77 -15.99 15.17
C GLN A 66 5.13 -16.62 15.52
N GLY A 67 5.70 -17.34 14.55
CA GLY A 67 7.05 -17.90 14.64
C GLY A 67 8.15 -16.88 14.97
N LYS A 68 8.85 -17.15 16.08
CA LYS A 68 10.24 -16.81 16.39
C LYS A 68 10.70 -15.37 16.07
N ARG A 69 10.34 -14.43 16.95
CA ARG A 69 11.30 -13.41 17.39
C ARG A 69 12.26 -14.06 18.39
N ARG A 70 13.48 -14.40 17.97
CA ARG A 70 14.57 -14.64 18.93
C ARG A 70 15.03 -13.27 19.46
N LYS A 71 14.58 -12.95 20.68
CA LYS A 71 15.35 -12.38 21.80
C LYS A 71 14.37 -11.70 22.77
N VAL A 72 13.78 -12.51 23.63
CA VAL A 72 13.25 -12.06 24.92
C VAL A 72 14.03 -12.84 25.96
N GLU A 73 14.95 -12.16 26.63
CA GLU A 73 15.05 -12.36 28.06
C GLU A 73 14.17 -11.29 28.71
N GLY A 74 13.24 -11.75 29.55
CA GLY A 74 12.48 -10.92 30.49
C GLY A 74 11.33 -10.10 29.90
N ALA A 75 10.11 -10.64 29.95
CA ALA A 75 8.89 -9.84 29.80
C ALA A 75 8.77 -8.76 30.91
N GLU A 76 9.42 -8.96 32.06
CA GLU A 76 9.54 -7.96 33.14
C GLU A 76 10.56 -6.84 32.82
N ALA A 77 11.55 -7.10 31.97
CA ALA A 77 12.51 -6.08 31.51
C ALA A 77 11.90 -5.09 30.50
N MET A 78 10.72 -5.38 29.95
CA MET A 78 10.08 -4.52 28.95
C MET A 78 9.32 -3.34 29.59
N GLN A 79 8.78 -3.51 30.80
CA GLN A 79 8.16 -2.41 31.54
C GLN A 79 9.20 -1.47 32.17
N SER A 80 10.32 -2.01 32.69
CA SER A 80 11.41 -1.19 33.22
C SER A 80 12.17 -0.42 32.11
N LYS A 81 12.36 -1.00 30.91
CA LYS A 81 12.93 -0.29 29.75
C LYS A 81 12.01 0.78 29.17
N ARG A 82 10.69 0.63 29.24
CA ARG A 82 9.75 1.69 28.81
C ARG A 82 9.83 2.91 29.74
N LYS A 83 9.87 2.70 31.05
CA LYS A 83 10.05 3.77 32.05
C LYS A 83 11.41 4.47 31.93
N GLY A 84 12.48 3.72 31.64
CA GLY A 84 13.81 4.28 31.40
C GLY A 84 13.90 5.10 30.11
N LYS A 85 13.34 4.59 29.00
CA LYS A 85 13.30 5.30 27.71
C LYS A 85 12.43 6.55 27.74
N GLU A 86 11.38 6.56 28.53
CA GLU A 86 10.51 7.73 28.65
C GLU A 86 11.23 8.87 29.38
N LYS A 87 11.95 8.58 30.48
CA LYS A 87 12.81 9.57 31.15
C LYS A 87 13.96 10.04 30.25
N GLU A 88 14.57 9.13 29.49
CA GLU A 88 15.62 9.46 28.51
C GLU A 88 15.08 10.35 27.38
N MET A 89 13.91 10.03 26.82
CA MET A 89 13.26 10.87 25.82
C MET A 89 12.88 12.23 26.40
N VAL A 90 12.31 12.31 27.60
CA VAL A 90 11.99 13.60 28.24
C VAL A 90 13.25 14.43 28.46
N SER A 91 14.37 13.84 28.89
CA SER A 91 15.65 14.55 29.04
C SER A 91 16.28 14.97 27.69
N ARG A 92 15.98 14.26 26.61
CA ARG A 92 16.44 14.56 25.24
C ARG A 92 15.56 15.60 24.53
N LEU A 93 14.30 15.71 24.96
CA LEU A 93 13.29 16.68 24.53
C LEU A 93 13.29 17.95 25.39
N THR A 94 14.34 18.22 26.17
CA THR A 94 14.58 19.55 26.72
C THR A 94 15.39 20.39 25.73
N ILE A 95 15.25 21.72 25.82
CA ILE A 95 16.05 22.67 25.03
C ILE A 95 17.48 22.63 25.57
N LYS A 96 18.46 22.38 24.70
CA LYS A 96 19.87 22.40 25.10
C LYS A 96 20.36 23.85 25.22
N PRO A 97 21.31 24.15 26.12
CA PRO A 97 21.89 25.48 26.21
C PRO A 97 22.54 25.86 24.87
N GLY A 98 22.22 27.04 24.35
CA GLY A 98 22.70 27.53 23.05
C GLY A 98 21.94 27.00 21.83
N GLU A 99 20.90 26.19 22.02
CA GLU A 99 20.05 25.72 20.93
C GLU A 99 18.94 26.74 20.61
N SER A 100 18.69 26.99 19.32
CA SER A 100 17.54 27.78 18.90
C SER A 100 16.24 26.96 18.96
N MET A 101 15.11 27.61 19.23
CA MET A 101 13.80 26.95 19.30
C MET A 101 13.45 26.14 18.04
N GLN A 102 13.90 26.59 16.87
CA GLN A 102 13.70 25.87 15.61
C GLN A 102 14.47 24.54 15.55
N HIS A 103 15.72 24.51 16.06
CA HIS A 103 16.51 23.28 16.09
C HIS A 103 15.93 22.28 17.10
N PHE A 104 15.42 22.79 18.22
CA PHE A 104 14.70 22.00 19.20
C PHE A 104 13.47 21.31 18.58
N ASN A 105 12.61 22.08 17.90
CA ASN A 105 11.43 21.54 17.22
C ASN A 105 11.79 20.46 16.18
N ARG A 106 12.85 20.67 15.39
CA ARG A 106 13.33 19.65 14.43
C ARG A 106 13.77 18.36 15.12
N ARG A 107 14.52 18.46 16.24
CA ARG A 107 14.93 17.26 17.00
C ARG A 107 13.73 16.53 17.59
N VAL A 108 12.78 17.27 18.16
CA VAL A 108 11.53 16.71 18.71
C VAL A 108 10.78 15.95 17.61
N GLU A 109 10.63 16.54 16.43
CA GLU A 109 9.99 15.91 15.29
C GLU A 109 10.72 14.65 14.85
N ASP A 110 12.04 14.69 14.71
CA ASP A 110 12.86 13.55 14.27
C ASP A 110 12.80 12.38 15.27
N ASP A 111 12.85 12.66 16.57
CA ASP A 111 12.77 11.64 17.62
C ASP A 111 11.35 11.02 17.70
N MET A 112 10.30 11.80 17.46
CA MET A 112 8.91 11.32 17.46
C MET A 112 8.47 10.70 16.12
N ARG A 113 9.15 11.03 15.01
CA ARG A 113 8.86 10.52 13.66
C ARG A 113 8.73 9.01 13.56
N PRO A 114 9.65 8.19 14.11
CA PRO A 114 9.54 6.73 14.01
C PRO A 114 8.32 6.20 14.76
N LEU A 115 7.98 6.79 15.90
CA LEU A 115 6.81 6.39 16.69
C LEU A 115 5.53 6.67 15.90
N VAL A 116 5.37 7.90 15.40
CA VAL A 116 4.22 8.30 14.58
C VAL A 116 4.12 7.42 13.32
N LYS A 117 5.24 7.20 12.62
CA LYS A 117 5.29 6.33 11.44
C LYS A 117 4.85 4.90 11.76
N SER A 118 5.29 4.34 12.88
CA SER A 118 4.89 3.00 13.32
C SER A 118 3.40 2.93 13.66
N ALA A 119 2.85 3.93 14.36
CA ALA A 119 1.44 4.01 14.69
C ALA A 119 0.58 4.06 13.43
N VAL A 120 0.93 4.92 12.46
CA VAL A 120 0.23 5.02 11.16
C VAL A 120 0.31 3.71 10.37
N GLN A 121 1.45 3.04 10.37
CA GLN A 121 1.57 1.74 9.71
C GLN A 121 0.67 0.70 10.38
N THR A 122 0.63 0.65 11.72
CA THR A 122 -0.23 -0.28 12.45
C THR A 122 -1.71 0.01 12.22
N SER A 123 -2.14 1.28 12.21
CA SER A 123 -3.53 1.64 11.95
C SER A 123 -3.95 1.24 10.53
N ASN A 124 -3.10 1.48 9.53
CA ASN A 124 -3.37 1.10 8.14
C ASN A 124 -3.46 -0.42 7.95
N LEU A 125 -2.69 -1.20 8.72
CA LEU A 125 -2.81 -2.66 8.70
C LEU A 125 -4.14 -3.12 9.31
N VAL A 126 -4.56 -2.51 10.42
CA VAL A 126 -5.84 -2.80 11.06
C VAL A 126 -6.99 -2.48 10.11
N THR A 127 -7.02 -1.30 9.49
CA THR A 127 -8.08 -0.92 8.53
C THR A 127 -8.13 -1.85 7.32
N ARG A 128 -6.98 -2.31 6.83
CA ARG A 128 -6.95 -3.29 5.73
C ARG A 128 -7.50 -4.65 6.16
N ASN A 129 -7.19 -5.09 7.38
CA ASN A 129 -7.65 -6.37 7.90
C ASN A 129 -9.16 -6.34 8.18
N THR A 130 -9.69 -5.25 8.74
CA THR A 130 -11.14 -5.08 8.94
C THR A 130 -11.88 -5.05 7.61
N ALA A 131 -11.40 -4.29 6.62
CA ALA A 131 -12.00 -4.26 5.28
C ALA A 131 -12.02 -5.64 4.60
N ARG A 132 -10.96 -6.45 4.78
CA ARG A 132 -10.91 -7.84 4.28
C ARG A 132 -11.92 -8.73 4.99
N ALA A 133 -11.98 -8.67 6.31
CA ALA A 133 -12.93 -9.45 7.11
C ALA A 133 -14.39 -9.09 6.76
N GLU A 134 -14.70 -7.81 6.55
CA GLU A 134 -16.02 -7.36 6.12
C GLU A 134 -16.38 -7.86 4.71
N MET A 135 -15.42 -7.83 3.78
CA MET A 135 -15.65 -8.39 2.44
C MET A 135 -15.88 -9.90 2.47
N GLU A 136 -15.14 -10.64 3.29
CA GLU A 136 -15.33 -12.09 3.48
C GLU A 136 -16.68 -12.39 4.13
N ALA A 137 -17.09 -11.62 5.15
CA ALA A 137 -18.40 -11.74 5.77
C ALA A 137 -19.54 -11.44 4.79
N ARG A 138 -19.40 -10.40 3.94
CA ARG A 138 -20.38 -10.07 2.89
C ARG A 138 -20.48 -11.19 1.84
N LYS A 139 -19.35 -11.81 1.45
CA LYS A 139 -19.35 -12.95 0.52
C LYS A 139 -20.00 -14.19 1.14
N ALA A 140 -19.73 -14.48 2.41
CA ALA A 140 -20.35 -15.60 3.13
C ALA A 140 -21.87 -15.44 3.28
N LYS A 141 -22.36 -14.21 3.55
CA LYS A 141 -23.80 -13.92 3.58
C LYS A 141 -24.49 -14.09 2.22
N LYS A 142 -23.83 -13.68 1.12
CA LYS A 142 -24.36 -13.89 -0.24
C LYS A 142 -24.41 -15.37 -0.66
N ALA A 143 -23.50 -16.21 -0.14
CA ALA A 143 -23.49 -17.64 -0.43
C ALA A 143 -24.58 -18.43 0.32
N LYS A 144 -25.06 -17.96 1.47
CA LYS A 144 -26.10 -18.62 2.28
C LYS A 144 -27.54 -18.16 2.00
N GLY A 145 -27.74 -17.19 1.12
CA GLY A 145 -29.03 -16.51 0.92
C GLY A 145 -29.62 -16.63 -0.50
N LYS A 146 -29.47 -17.77 -1.17
CA LYS A 146 -30.28 -18.07 -2.38
C LYS A 146 -31.44 -18.99 -1.97
N PRO A 147 -32.63 -18.48 -1.63
CA PRO A 147 -33.80 -19.33 -1.54
C PRO A 147 -34.11 -19.88 -2.93
N THR A 148 -34.20 -21.19 -2.98
CA THR A 148 -34.76 -22.02 -4.04
C THR A 148 -36.18 -21.54 -4.36
N SER A 149 -36.37 -20.93 -5.52
CA SER A 149 -37.67 -20.91 -6.20
C SER A 149 -37.69 -22.06 -7.18
N GLU A 150 -38.48 -23.09 -6.86
CA GLU A 150 -38.81 -24.21 -7.72
C GLU A 150 -39.67 -23.77 -8.92
N ALA A 151 -39.58 -24.55 -10.00
CA ALA A 151 -40.54 -24.81 -11.08
C ALA A 151 -40.00 -24.55 -12.50
N LYS A 152 -39.42 -25.58 -13.12
CA LYS A 152 -40.06 -26.32 -14.23
C LYS A 152 -39.19 -27.50 -14.68
N GLN A 153 -39.88 -28.62 -14.89
CA GLN A 153 -39.38 -29.94 -15.23
C GLN A 153 -39.05 -30.11 -16.71
N ASN A 154 -38.40 -31.25 -16.98
CA ASN A 154 -38.44 -32.13 -18.16
C ASN A 154 -37.15 -32.32 -18.96
N ASP A 155 -36.62 -33.54 -18.75
CA ASP A 155 -36.22 -34.56 -19.72
C ASP A 155 -34.74 -35.02 -19.77
N THR A 156 -34.68 -36.36 -19.88
CA THR A 156 -33.64 -37.39 -19.65
C THR A 156 -32.50 -37.43 -20.71
N PRO A 157 -31.47 -38.30 -20.57
CA PRO A 157 -30.07 -37.96 -20.87
C PRO A 157 -29.49 -38.62 -22.14
N GLU A 158 -28.44 -38.01 -22.70
CA GLU A 158 -27.57 -38.62 -23.72
C GLU A 158 -26.10 -38.20 -23.47
N PRO A 159 -25.10 -39.10 -23.55
CA PRO A 159 -23.72 -38.79 -23.16
C PRO A 159 -22.92 -38.17 -24.31
N SER A 160 -22.47 -36.92 -24.14
CA SER A 160 -21.55 -36.25 -25.07
C SER A 160 -20.29 -35.72 -24.33
N PRO A 161 -19.13 -35.61 -25.03
CA PRO A 161 -17.78 -35.56 -24.43
C PRO A 161 -17.46 -34.24 -23.68
N PRO A 162 -16.42 -34.22 -22.82
CA PRO A 162 -16.20 -33.15 -21.84
C PRO A 162 -16.00 -31.75 -22.46
N PRO A 163 -16.53 -30.68 -21.85
CA PRO A 163 -16.51 -29.35 -22.44
C PRO A 163 -15.11 -28.74 -22.41
N LEU A 164 -14.66 -28.28 -23.58
CA LEU A 164 -13.50 -27.41 -23.74
C LEU A 164 -13.71 -26.14 -22.90
N VAL A 165 -12.68 -25.78 -22.14
CA VAL A 165 -12.67 -24.64 -21.23
C VAL A 165 -12.71 -23.35 -22.06
N VAL A 166 -13.91 -22.84 -22.33
CA VAL A 166 -14.07 -21.57 -23.04
C VAL A 166 -13.63 -20.45 -22.11
N ASP A 167 -12.51 -19.81 -22.44
CA ASP A 167 -11.97 -18.69 -21.70
C ASP A 167 -12.97 -17.51 -21.79
N LYS A 168 -13.69 -17.28 -20.68
CA LYS A 168 -14.71 -16.23 -20.52
C LYS A 168 -14.13 -14.81 -20.68
N HIS A 169 -12.81 -14.69 -20.87
CA HIS A 169 -12.10 -13.44 -21.11
C HIS A 169 -11.60 -13.27 -22.55
N ALA A 170 -11.88 -14.23 -23.44
CA ALA A 170 -11.51 -14.14 -24.86
C ALA A 170 -12.16 -12.94 -25.59
N HIS A 171 -13.36 -12.54 -25.19
CA HIS A 171 -14.08 -11.40 -25.79
C HIS A 171 -13.81 -10.06 -25.11
N LYS A 172 -12.99 -10.01 -24.04
CA LYS A 172 -12.61 -8.75 -23.43
C LYS A 172 -11.43 -8.16 -24.18
N ALA A 173 -11.61 -6.97 -24.75
CA ALA A 173 -10.53 -6.23 -25.38
C ALA A 173 -9.39 -6.04 -24.36
N LYS A 174 -8.25 -6.69 -24.61
CA LYS A 174 -7.02 -6.49 -23.82
C LYS A 174 -6.51 -5.09 -24.16
N GLU A 175 -6.27 -4.26 -23.15
CA GLU A 175 -5.85 -2.85 -23.29
C GLU A 175 -4.52 -2.64 -24.03
N PHE A 176 -3.81 -3.74 -24.34
CA PHE A 176 -2.66 -3.74 -25.23
C PHE A 176 -2.85 -4.80 -26.29
N GLN A 177 -3.44 -4.39 -27.42
CA GLN A 177 -3.49 -5.21 -28.63
C GLN A 177 -2.05 -5.36 -29.13
N LYS A 178 -1.40 -6.48 -28.78
CA LYS A 178 -0.07 -6.82 -29.31
C LYS A 178 -0.22 -6.97 -30.83
N SER A 179 0.29 -5.99 -31.58
CA SER A 179 0.38 -6.05 -33.03
C SER A 179 1.31 -7.21 -33.42
N SER A 180 0.72 -8.38 -33.63
CA SER A 180 1.42 -9.56 -34.15
C SER A 180 1.69 -9.36 -35.64
N THR A 181 2.66 -8.51 -35.98
CA THR A 181 3.15 -8.39 -37.36
C THR A 181 4.44 -9.18 -37.47
N SER A 182 4.44 -10.28 -38.24
CA SER A 182 5.59 -11.17 -38.42
C SER A 182 6.73 -10.58 -39.25
N ALA A 183 6.58 -9.37 -39.79
CA ALA A 183 7.61 -8.70 -40.59
C ALA A 183 8.30 -7.58 -39.79
N PRO A 184 9.64 -7.47 -39.81
CA PRO A 184 10.37 -6.39 -39.15
C PRO A 184 10.06 -5.04 -39.82
N ARG A 185 9.40 -4.14 -39.09
CA ARG A 185 9.07 -2.79 -39.57
C ARG A 185 10.32 -1.91 -39.62
N ARG A 186 10.49 -1.15 -40.71
CA ARG A 186 11.61 -0.21 -40.87
C ARG A 186 11.44 0.98 -39.92
N LEU A 187 12.55 1.51 -39.44
CA LEU A 187 12.60 2.55 -38.40
C LEU A 187 11.84 3.84 -38.78
N ASN A 188 11.66 4.09 -40.08
CA ASN A 188 10.93 5.24 -40.61
C ASN A 188 9.40 5.03 -40.66
N ASP A 189 8.90 3.79 -40.56
CA ASP A 189 7.46 3.47 -40.50
C ASP A 189 6.88 3.60 -39.08
N ILE A 190 7.74 3.89 -38.09
CA ILE A 190 7.40 4.06 -36.67
C ILE A 190 7.06 5.53 -36.35
N ALA A 191 7.36 6.46 -37.26
CA ALA A 191 6.93 7.86 -37.15
C ALA A 191 5.43 7.99 -37.46
N GLN A 192 4.59 7.33 -36.67
CA GLN A 192 3.17 7.62 -36.63
C GLN A 192 3.01 8.98 -35.94
N ALA A 193 2.42 9.94 -36.66
CA ALA A 193 1.97 11.18 -36.06
C ALA A 193 1.11 10.85 -34.83
N PRO A 194 1.23 11.61 -33.73
CA PRO A 194 0.44 11.36 -32.53
C PRO A 194 -1.05 11.32 -32.90
N PRO A 195 -1.80 10.30 -32.46
CA PRO A 195 -3.19 10.12 -32.89
C PRO A 195 -4.03 11.32 -32.44
N GLU A 196 -4.62 12.02 -33.40
CA GLU A 196 -5.54 13.13 -33.13
C GLU A 196 -6.90 12.59 -32.66
N ILE A 197 -7.19 12.72 -31.37
CA ILE A 197 -8.47 12.30 -30.77
C ILE A 197 -9.56 13.33 -31.13
N LYS A 198 -10.03 13.31 -32.38
CA LYS A 198 -11.07 14.24 -32.87
C LYS A 198 -12.49 13.90 -32.37
N LYS A 199 -12.68 12.74 -31.75
CA LYS A 199 -14.00 12.29 -31.27
C LYS A 199 -13.86 11.68 -29.88
N VAL A 200 -14.48 12.32 -28.90
CA VAL A 200 -14.66 11.76 -27.57
C VAL A 200 -15.59 10.53 -27.71
N PRO A 201 -15.31 9.39 -27.05
CA PRO A 201 -16.11 8.18 -27.18
C PRO A 201 -17.60 8.46 -26.94
N ARG A 202 -18.44 7.82 -27.77
CA ARG A 202 -19.91 7.93 -27.74
C ARG A 202 -20.40 7.48 -26.36
N GLY A 203 -20.79 8.43 -25.51
CA GLY A 203 -21.13 8.23 -24.10
C GLY A 203 -20.50 9.24 -23.13
N ALA A 204 -19.58 10.10 -23.59
CA ALA A 204 -19.09 11.23 -22.81
C ALA A 204 -20.01 12.45 -22.98
N ASP A 205 -20.89 12.66 -22.00
CA ASP A 205 -21.75 13.83 -21.95
C ASP A 205 -20.93 15.12 -21.81
N LYS A 206 -21.14 16.05 -22.74
CA LYS A 206 -20.62 17.43 -22.70
C LYS A 206 -21.36 18.31 -21.67
N SER A 207 -21.75 17.75 -20.52
CA SER A 207 -22.47 18.47 -19.44
C SER A 207 -21.66 18.65 -18.15
N MET A 208 -20.40 18.21 -18.13
CA MET A 208 -19.53 18.23 -16.93
C MET A 208 -18.96 19.61 -16.54
N PHE A 209 -19.64 20.71 -16.88
CA PHE A 209 -19.34 22.06 -16.38
C PHE A 209 -20.41 22.60 -15.41
N GLY A 210 -21.37 21.76 -14.99
CA GLY A 210 -22.39 22.11 -13.99
C GLY A 210 -22.21 21.35 -12.68
N LYS A 211 -21.54 21.97 -11.71
CA LYS A 211 -21.59 21.72 -10.25
C LYS A 211 -22.17 20.35 -9.81
N ARG A 212 -21.39 19.28 -9.97
CA ARG A 212 -21.57 18.09 -9.14
C ARG A 212 -20.23 17.73 -8.56
N ASP A 213 -20.20 17.74 -7.24
CA ASP A 213 -19.12 17.35 -6.35
C ASP A 213 -18.51 16.00 -6.80
N VAL A 214 -17.46 16.05 -7.63
CA VAL A 214 -16.73 14.88 -8.16
C VAL A 214 -15.75 14.39 -7.08
N LEU A 215 -16.23 14.22 -5.85
CA LEU A 215 -15.47 13.58 -4.80
C LEU A 215 -15.86 12.11 -4.76
N SER A 216 -14.86 11.23 -4.82
CA SER A 216 -15.05 9.80 -4.63
C SER A 216 -15.85 9.55 -3.33
N ILE A 217 -16.75 8.58 -3.32
CA ILE A 217 -17.58 8.25 -2.14
C ILE A 217 -16.72 8.07 -0.87
N ALA A 218 -15.51 7.52 -1.02
CA ALA A 218 -14.54 7.39 0.07
C ALA A 218 -14.03 8.74 0.60
N GLN A 219 -13.77 9.70 -0.31
CA GLN A 219 -13.33 11.04 0.04
C GLN A 219 -14.46 11.86 0.67
N LYS A 220 -15.69 11.70 0.18
CA LYS A 220 -16.89 12.30 0.78
C LYS A 220 -17.10 11.82 2.21
N SER A 221 -16.95 10.51 2.46
CA SER A 221 -17.04 9.93 3.81
C SER A 221 -15.95 10.46 4.76
N MET A 222 -14.72 10.64 4.27
CA MET A 222 -13.64 11.24 5.07
C MET A 222 -13.96 12.69 5.44
N MET A 223 -14.46 13.49 4.49
CA MET A 223 -14.85 14.87 4.77
C MET A 223 -16.05 14.98 5.71
N GLU A 224 -17.00 14.04 5.63
CA GLU A 224 -18.13 13.96 6.56
C GLU A 224 -17.65 13.66 7.99
N GLN A 225 -16.69 12.74 8.17
CA GLN A 225 -16.07 12.47 9.49
C GLN A 225 -15.32 13.68 10.04
N GLU A 226 -14.61 14.42 9.19
CA GLU A 226 -13.94 15.66 9.59
C GLU A 226 -14.96 16.73 10.00
N ARG A 227 -16.05 16.86 9.24
CA ARG A 227 -17.16 17.77 9.56
C ARG A 227 -17.79 17.43 10.90
N GLU A 228 -18.06 16.16 11.19
CA GLU A 228 -18.59 15.71 12.47
C GLU A 228 -17.66 16.05 13.64
N LYS A 229 -16.35 15.84 13.47
CA LYS A 229 -15.34 16.20 14.47
C LYS A 229 -15.30 17.71 14.74
N VAL A 230 -15.38 18.53 13.69
CA VAL A 230 -15.42 19.99 13.82
C VAL A 230 -16.69 20.44 14.54
N VAL A 231 -17.84 19.88 14.18
CA VAL A 231 -19.12 20.17 14.84
C VAL A 231 -19.09 19.74 16.31
N ALA A 232 -18.55 18.56 16.62
CA ALA A 232 -18.42 18.08 17.99
C ALA A 232 -17.50 19.00 18.82
N ARG A 233 -16.35 19.40 18.26
CA ARG A 233 -15.44 20.35 18.91
C ARG A 233 -16.10 21.71 19.12
N TYR A 234 -16.85 22.21 18.13
CA TYR A 234 -17.59 23.47 18.26
C TYR A 234 -18.70 23.38 19.31
N ARG A 235 -19.40 22.25 19.40
CA ARG A 235 -20.41 22.00 20.46
C ARG A 235 -19.76 21.98 21.85
N GLN A 236 -18.62 21.31 22.01
CA GLN A 236 -17.86 21.32 23.25
C GLN A 236 -17.39 22.73 23.63
N LEU A 237 -16.88 23.49 22.65
CA LEU A 237 -16.40 24.85 22.88
C LEU A 237 -17.56 25.79 23.24
N LYS A 238 -18.73 25.65 22.59
CA LYS A 238 -19.96 26.39 22.94
C LYS A 238 -20.50 25.97 24.31
N ALA A 239 -20.45 24.69 24.68
CA ALA A 239 -20.82 24.22 26.01
C ALA A 239 -19.89 24.78 27.10
N ASN A 240 -18.58 24.73 26.87
CA ASN A 240 -17.57 25.30 27.76
C ASN A 240 -17.76 26.82 27.90
N ARG A 241 -18.09 27.52 26.81
CA ARG A 241 -18.38 28.97 26.85
C ARG A 241 -19.62 29.30 27.67
N ARG A 242 -20.65 28.46 27.63
CA ARG A 242 -21.86 28.59 28.47
C ARG A 242 -21.55 28.31 29.94
N ILE A 243 -20.72 27.30 30.23
CA ILE A 243 -20.29 26.97 31.60
C ILE A 243 -19.40 28.08 32.17
N ALA A 244 -18.52 28.67 31.34
CA ALA A 244 -17.64 29.77 31.73
C ALA A 244 -18.34 31.14 31.83
N GLY A 245 -19.64 31.22 31.53
CA GLY A 245 -20.43 32.45 31.62
C GLY A 245 -20.11 33.52 30.57
N GLU A 246 -19.30 33.22 29.56
CA GLU A 246 -18.68 34.20 28.64
C GLU A 246 -19.37 34.28 27.26
N GLY A 247 -20.69 34.08 27.20
CA GLY A 247 -21.40 34.14 25.92
C GLY A 247 -22.91 34.00 26.04
N GLY A 248 -23.57 35.09 26.42
CA GLY A 248 -24.99 35.28 26.14
C GLY A 248 -25.21 35.31 24.62
N ASP A 249 -26.16 34.52 24.13
CA ASP A 249 -26.69 34.64 22.76
C ASP A 249 -27.41 36.02 22.71
N GLU A 250 -26.74 37.06 22.20
CA GLU A 250 -27.33 38.40 22.02
C GLU A 250 -28.51 38.43 21.02
N ARG A 251 -28.90 37.28 20.45
CA ARG A 251 -29.99 37.17 19.49
C ARG A 251 -31.36 36.89 20.11
N ASP A 252 -31.45 36.56 21.39
CA ASP A 252 -32.74 36.32 22.07
C ASP A 252 -33.24 37.54 22.88
N ARG A 253 -32.54 38.68 22.85
CA ARG A 253 -32.90 39.89 23.62
C ARG A 253 -33.82 40.89 22.91
N ASN A 254 -34.18 40.66 21.65
CA ASN A 254 -34.85 41.69 20.82
C ASN A 254 -36.27 41.29 20.36
N GLY A 255 -36.95 40.40 21.10
CA GLY A 255 -38.25 39.84 20.69
C GLY A 255 -39.35 39.84 21.76
N SER A 256 -39.24 40.64 22.82
CA SER A 256 -40.21 40.65 23.93
C SER A 256 -40.59 42.06 24.39
N ASP A 257 -40.84 42.97 23.46
CA ASP A 257 -41.48 44.28 23.71
C ASP A 257 -42.46 44.59 22.54
N GLU A 258 -43.46 43.74 22.35
CA GLU A 258 -44.71 44.08 21.65
C GLU A 258 -45.87 43.33 22.32
N GLU A 259 -46.39 43.91 23.42
CA GLU A 259 -47.79 43.82 23.85
C GLU A 259 -48.13 44.97 24.80
#